data_AF-W1XM22-F1
#
_entry.id   AF-W1XM22-F1
#
_cell.length_a   1.000
_cell.length_b   1.000
_cell.length_c   1.000
_cell.angle_alpha   90.00
_cell.angle_beta   90.00
_cell.angle_gamma   90.00
#
_symmetry.space_group_name_H-M   'P 1'
#
loop_
_entity.id
_entity.type
_entity.pdbx_description
1 polymer ?
#
loop_
_entity_poly.entity_id
_entity_poly.type
_entity_poly.pdbx_seq_one_letter_code
_entity_poly.pdbx_strand_id
1 'polypeptide(L)' 'LAGDFKNHENVSLRIKGDGPLGVVHVDAFSDNTVRGYVDEPHVDVPLKHAGKLDVGSAVGHNGEVQVTRFTQLAQD' A
#
# COMPACT_ATOMS: atom_id res chain seq x y z
N LEU A 1 -2.51 11.35 -1.88
CA LEU A 1 -1.26 11.02 -2.61
C LEU A 1 -1.41 11.32 -4.10
N ALA A 2 -1.81 10.36 -4.95
CA ALA A 2 -1.88 10.59 -6.40
C ALA A 2 -2.79 11.76 -6.80
N GLY A 3 -3.98 11.88 -6.17
CA GLY A 3 -4.89 13.00 -6.41
C GLY A 3 -4.39 14.37 -5.96
N ASP A 4 -3.32 14.44 -5.16
CA ASP A 4 -2.72 15.69 -4.71
C ASP A 4 -1.58 16.17 -5.62
N PHE A 5 -1.03 15.26 -6.44
CA PHE A 5 0.08 15.56 -7.35
C PHE A 5 -0.31 16.64 -8.35
N LYS A 6 0.66 17.50 -8.69
CA LYS A 6 0.44 18.69 -9.53
C LYS A 6 0.83 18.46 -10.99
N ASN A 7 1.53 17.38 -11.27
CA ASN A 7 1.96 16.97 -12.59
C ASN A 7 1.44 15.54 -12.89
N HIS A 8 1.72 15.06 -14.10
CA HIS A 8 1.41 13.70 -14.54
C HIS A 8 2.37 12.68 -13.92
N GLU A 9 2.18 12.43 -12.62
CA GLU A 9 3.05 11.60 -11.80
C GLU A 9 2.33 10.35 -11.32
N ASN A 10 3.09 9.27 -11.20
CA ASN A 10 2.59 8.02 -10.65
C ASN A 10 3.22 7.78 -9.27
N VAL A 11 2.57 7.00 -8.43
CA VAL A 11 3.10 6.58 -7.13
C VAL A 11 2.88 5.11 -6.91
N SER A 12 3.91 4.43 -6.43
CA SER A 12 3.81 3.09 -5.87
C SER A 12 3.96 3.13 -4.36
N LEU A 13 3.14 2.35 -3.67
CA LEU A 13 3.15 2.14 -2.23
C LEU A 13 3.45 0.66 -1.98
N ARG A 14 4.40 0.42 -1.09
CA ARG A 14 4.68 -0.91 -0.59
C ARG A 14 4.65 -0.89 0.93
N ILE A 15 3.69 -1.59 1.52
CA ILE A 15 3.57 -1.72 2.97
C ILE A 15 4.03 -3.13 3.30
N LYS A 16 5.17 -3.24 3.98
CA LYS A 16 5.75 -4.51 4.40
C LYS A 16 5.87 -4.51 5.92
N GLY A 17 4.88 -5.08 6.58
CA GLY A 17 4.96 -5.40 8.00
C GLY A 17 5.39 -6.85 8.25
N ASP A 18 5.35 -7.24 9.51
CA ASP A 18 5.63 -8.58 10.02
C ASP A 18 4.38 -9.45 10.22
N GLY A 19 3.21 -8.99 9.75
CA GLY A 19 1.94 -9.70 9.86
C GLY A 19 1.69 -10.72 8.73
N PRO A 20 0.69 -11.60 8.91
CA PRO A 20 0.42 -12.71 8.01
C PRO A 20 -0.15 -12.32 6.64
N LEU A 21 -0.57 -11.06 6.42
CA LEU A 21 -1.02 -10.56 5.10
C LEU A 21 0.13 -10.49 4.07
N GLY A 22 1.38 -10.51 4.55
CA GLY A 22 2.58 -10.26 3.75
C GLY A 22 2.66 -8.81 3.30
N VAL A 23 3.14 -8.57 2.09
CA VAL A 23 3.30 -7.22 1.54
C VAL A 23 2.02 -6.75 0.86
N VAL A 24 1.62 -5.50 1.13
CA VAL A 24 0.60 -4.78 0.34
C VAL A 24 1.29 -3.98 -0.75
N HIS A 25 0.94 -4.24 -2.01
CA HIS A 25 1.47 -3.56 -3.19
C HIS A 25 0.36 -2.72 -3.82
N VAL A 26 0.62 -1.44 -4.08
CA VAL A 26 -0.36 -0.54 -4.71
C VAL A 26 0.35 0.38 -5.69
N ASP A 27 -0.19 0.52 -6.90
CA ASP A 27 0.18 1.59 -7.83
C ASP A 27 -1.04 2.47 -8.08
N ALA A 28 -0.82 3.79 -8.05
CA ALA A 28 -1.80 4.79 -8.47
C ALA A 28 -1.20 5.66 -9.58
N PHE A 29 -1.97 5.85 -10.65
CA PHE A 29 -1.54 6.51 -11.87
C PHE A 29 -2.19 7.88 -12.03
N SER A 30 -1.54 8.76 -12.80
CA SER A 30 -2.04 10.12 -13.09
C SER A 30 -3.36 10.18 -13.88
N ASP A 31 -3.81 9.05 -14.44
CA ASP A 31 -5.11 8.93 -15.12
C ASP A 31 -6.26 8.54 -14.17
N ASN A 32 -6.04 8.61 -12.85
CA ASN A 32 -6.97 8.20 -11.80
C ASN A 32 -7.25 6.70 -11.73
N THR A 33 -6.47 5.86 -12.39
CA THR A 33 -6.53 4.41 -12.20
C THR A 33 -5.67 3.97 -11.03
N VAL A 34 -6.09 2.88 -10.38
CA VAL A 34 -5.39 2.28 -9.24
C VAL A 34 -5.41 0.76 -9.42
N ARG A 35 -4.29 0.10 -9.10
CA ARG A 35 -4.21 -1.35 -8.97
C ARG A 35 -3.46 -1.71 -7.69
N GLY A 36 -3.75 -2.88 -7.14
CA GLY A 36 -3.02 -3.38 -5.99
C GLY A 36 -3.38 -4.82 -5.65
N TYR A 37 -2.52 -5.46 -4.87
CA TYR A 37 -2.70 -6.82 -4.38
C TYR A 37 -1.92 -7.01 -3.07
N VAL A 38 -2.15 -8.14 -2.43
CA VAL A 38 -1.43 -8.59 -1.23
C VAL A 38 -0.82 -9.97 -1.49
N ASP A 39 0.23 -10.32 -0.75
CA ASP A 39 0.90 -11.61 -0.92
C ASP A 39 0.01 -12.78 -0.47
N GLU A 40 -0.70 -12.64 0.65
CA GLU A 40 -1.62 -13.66 1.17
C GLU A 40 -3.08 -13.15 1.18
N PRO A 41 -3.83 -13.30 0.07
CA PRO A 41 -5.18 -12.76 -0.05
C PRO A 41 -6.24 -13.51 0.76
N HIS A 42 -5.92 -14.71 1.27
CA HIS A 42 -6.84 -15.51 2.08
C HIS A 42 -6.58 -15.39 3.58
N VAL A 43 -5.76 -14.42 4.00
CA VAL A 43 -5.48 -14.23 5.42
C VAL A 43 -6.77 -13.95 6.19
N ASP A 44 -6.92 -14.61 7.32
CA ASP A 44 -7.98 -14.36 8.28
C ASP A 44 -7.34 -14.18 9.66
N VAL A 45 -7.75 -13.11 10.35
CA VAL A 45 -7.26 -12.78 11.69
C VAL A 45 -8.46 -12.50 12.58
N PRO A 46 -8.39 -12.82 13.88
CA PRO A 46 -9.47 -12.51 14.80
C PRO A 46 -9.84 -11.02 14.76
N LEU A 47 -11.13 -10.73 14.89
CA LEU A 47 -11.61 -9.36 14.99
C LEU A 47 -11.04 -8.66 16.23
N LYS A 48 -10.82 -7.34 16.14
CA LYS A 48 -10.57 -6.50 17.31
C LYS A 48 -11.77 -6.49 18.25
N HIS A 49 -11.54 -5.96 19.45
CA HIS A 49 -12.62 -5.57 20.34
C HIS A 49 -13.68 -4.72 19.61
N ALA A 50 -14.95 -4.99 19.88
CA ALA A 50 -16.12 -4.45 19.17
C ALA A 50 -16.32 -4.95 17.72
N GLY A 51 -15.71 -6.08 17.33
CA GLY A 51 -16.03 -6.78 16.08
C GLY A 51 -15.48 -6.12 14.81
N LYS A 52 -14.48 -5.24 14.93
CA LYS A 52 -13.84 -4.59 13.78
C LYS A 52 -12.75 -5.47 13.19
N LEU A 53 -12.54 -5.42 11.87
CA LEU A 53 -11.42 -6.10 11.22
C LEU A 53 -10.08 -5.65 11.82
N ASP A 54 -9.22 -6.60 12.16
CA ASP A 54 -7.92 -6.31 12.72
C ASP A 54 -6.83 -6.17 11.64
N VAL A 55 -6.89 -5.05 10.90
CA VAL A 55 -5.89 -4.73 9.87
C VAL A 55 -4.48 -4.62 10.48
N GLY A 56 -4.36 -4.19 11.74
CA GLY A 56 -3.07 -4.06 12.42
C GLY A 56 -2.43 -5.43 12.65
N SER A 57 -3.20 -6.41 13.12
CA SER A 57 -2.72 -7.78 13.26
C SER A 57 -2.44 -8.44 11.90
N ALA A 58 -3.23 -8.14 10.85
CA ALA A 58 -3.00 -8.68 9.51
C ALA A 58 -1.71 -8.12 8.87
N VAL A 59 -1.48 -6.81 8.95
CA VAL A 59 -0.30 -6.14 8.37
C VAL A 59 0.95 -6.32 9.22
N GLY A 60 0.81 -6.33 10.55
CA GLY A 60 1.93 -6.31 11.50
C GLY A 60 2.22 -4.92 12.05
N HIS A 61 3.07 -4.88 13.08
CA HIS A 61 3.43 -3.66 13.81
C HIS A 61 4.89 -3.27 13.64
N ASN A 62 5.73 -4.16 13.13
CA ASN A 62 7.12 -3.87 12.80
C ASN A 62 7.32 -4.00 11.30
N GLY A 63 7.95 -3.01 10.68
CA GLY A 63 8.18 -3.03 9.24
C GLY A 63 8.39 -1.64 8.67
N GLU A 64 8.13 -1.52 7.37
CA GLU A 64 8.36 -0.30 6.62
C GLU A 64 7.19 0.02 5.68
N VAL A 65 7.01 1.33 5.44
CA VAL A 65 6.20 1.84 4.35
C VAL A 65 7.14 2.50 3.36
N GLN A 66 7.19 1.97 2.15
CA GLN A 66 7.97 2.53 1.06
C GLN A 66 7.03 3.26 0.10
N VAL A 67 7.42 4.47 -0.28
CA VAL A 67 6.69 5.30 -1.24
C VAL A 67 7.66 5.63 -2.38
N THR A 68 7.34 5.16 -3.59
CA THR A 68 8.13 5.46 -4.78
C THR A 68 7.33 6.40 -5.66
N ARG A 69 7.82 7.64 -5.81
CA ARG A 69 7.22 8.62 -6.71
C ARG A 69 7.94 8.60 -8.05
N PHE A 70 7.19 8.42 -9.12
CA PHE A 70 7.69 8.48 -10.48
C PHE A 70 7.42 9.87 -11.03
N THR A 71 8.49 10.66 -11.17
CA THR A 71 8.43 12.00 -11.76
C THR A 71 8.96 11.96 -13.19
N GLN A 72 8.51 12.89 -14.03
CA GLN A 72 8.96 13.03 -15.41
C GLN A 72 10.29 13.80 -15.54
N LEU A 73 11.02 14.04 -14.44
CA LEU A 73 12.31 14.71 -14.50
C LEU A 73 13.30 13.80 -15.25
N ALA A 74 13.81 14.30 -16.38
CA ALA A 74 14.94 13.70 -17.05
C ALA A 74 16.10 13.61 -16.06
N GLN A 75 16.75 12.45 -16.01
CA GLN A 75 18.08 12.35 -15.41
C GLN A 75 19.03 12.93 -16.46
N ASP A 76 19.53 14.13 -16.22
CA ASP A 76 20.61 14.75 -17.00
C ASP A 76 21.89 13.90 -16.91
#